data_AF-A0A945E3V3-F1
#
_entry.id   AF-A0A945E3V3-F1
#
_cell.length_a   1.000
_cell.length_b   1.000
_cell.length_c   1.000
_cell.angle_alpha   90.00
_cell.angle_beta   90.00
_cell.angle_gamma   90.00
#
_symmetry.space_group_name_H-M   'P 1'
#
loop_
_entity.id
_entity.type
_entity.pdbx_description
1 polymer ?
#
loop_
_entity_poly.entity_id
_entity_poly.type
_entity_poly.pdbx_seq_one_letter_code
_entity_poly.pdbx_strand_id
1 'polypeptide(L)'
;MTGPLLILRKTCLVVEETHHDFGPLPERPALKGAVDAVVSNPLVGGYVADLSPATAELRELGEHLGELLTSHLGGASDEIDGYGKGAIVGAAGEIEHGAMWDIPGGGRVDARLADRGGPGVPA
;
A
#
# COMPACT_ATOMS: atom_id res chain seq x y z
N MET A 1 -10.10 13.16 23.02
CA MET A 1 -10.87 12.88 21.79
C MET A 1 -10.62 11.42 21.44
N THR A 2 -11.67 10.59 21.36
CA THR A 2 -11.60 9.12 21.26
C THR A 2 -12.08 8.63 19.89
N GLY A 3 -11.48 9.15 18.81
CA GLY A 3 -11.79 8.75 17.43
C GLY A 3 -10.52 8.63 16.60
N PRO A 4 -10.58 7.98 15.42
CA PRO A 4 -9.42 7.77 14.56
C PRO A 4 -8.83 9.11 14.09
N LEU A 5 -7.50 9.20 14.05
CA LEU A 5 -6.75 10.35 13.55
C LEU A 5 -6.88 10.49 12.03
N LEU A 6 -6.84 9.36 11.32
CA LEU A 6 -6.91 9.28 9.86
C LEU A 6 -8.30 8.78 9.43
N ILE A 7 -9.16 9.67 8.97
CA ILE A 7 -10.50 9.34 8.51
C ILE A 7 -10.47 8.94 7.03
N LEU A 8 -10.81 7.68 6.73
CA LEU A 8 -10.93 7.17 5.37
C LEU A 8 -12.11 7.81 4.63
N ARG A 9 -11.82 8.47 3.50
CA ARG A 9 -12.83 9.07 2.61
C ARG A 9 -13.23 8.14 1.47
N LYS A 10 -12.28 7.46 0.84
CA LYS A 10 -12.52 6.53 -0.27
C LYS A 10 -11.38 5.54 -0.44
N THR A 11 -11.70 4.40 -1.06
CA THR A 11 -10.75 3.42 -1.57
C THR A 11 -10.92 3.30 -3.09
N CYS A 12 -9.83 3.11 -3.81
CA CYS A 12 -9.82 2.79 -5.25
C CYS A 12 -9.00 1.52 -5.45
N LEU A 13 -9.48 0.61 -6.29
CA LEU A 13 -8.78 -0.62 -6.65
C LEU A 13 -8.80 -0.76 -8.15
N VAL A 14 -7.64 -1.07 -8.73
CA VAL A 14 -7.50 -1.38 -10.15
C VAL A 14 -6.78 -2.71 -10.30
N VAL A 15 -7.25 -3.51 -11.25
CA VAL A 15 -6.56 -4.72 -11.71
C VAL A 15 -6.40 -4.58 -13.22
N GLU A 16 -5.17 -4.73 -13.69
CA GLU A 16 -4.78 -4.76 -15.08
C GLU A 16 -4.41 -6.20 -15.45
N GLU A 17 -5.00 -6.70 -16.54
CA GLU A 17 -4.59 -7.95 -17.18
C GLU A 17 -3.80 -7.62 -18.45
N THR A 18 -2.54 -8.06 -18.50
CA THR A 18 -1.71 -7.95 -19.70
C THR A 18 -1.67 -9.31 -20.41
N HIS A 19 -2.30 -9.38 -21.59
CA HIS A 19 -2.35 -10.60 -22.39
C HIS A 19 -1.07 -10.85 -23.20
N HIS A 20 -0.38 -9.79 -23.63
CA HIS A 20 0.93 -9.88 -24.28
C HIS A 20 1.59 -8.50 -24.30
N ASP A 21 2.92 -8.46 -24.42
CA ASP A 21 3.69 -7.24 -24.63
C ASP A 21 4.77 -7.51 -25.69
N PHE A 22 4.38 -7.36 -26.96
CA PHE A 22 5.16 -7.67 -28.18
C PHE A 22 5.70 -9.11 -28.34
N GLY A 23 5.56 -10.00 -27.36
CA GLY A 23 5.95 -11.41 -27.42
C GLY A 23 4.80 -12.40 -27.73
N PRO A 24 5.08 -13.72 -27.70
CA PRO A 24 4.05 -14.76 -27.80
C PRO A 24 3.02 -14.66 -26.66
N LEU A 25 1.79 -15.09 -26.92
CA LEU A 25 0.74 -15.18 -25.90
C LEU A 25 1.15 -16.20 -24.81
N PRO A 26 1.20 -15.81 -23.52
CA PRO A 26 1.43 -16.74 -22.42
C PRO A 26 0.17 -17.57 -22.14
N GLU A 27 0.34 -18.67 -21.40
CA GLU A 27 -0.79 -19.52 -20.97
C GLU A 27 -1.76 -18.79 -20.04
N ARG A 28 -1.23 -17.87 -19.20
CA ARG A 28 -2.00 -17.02 -18.29
C ARG A 28 -1.59 -15.55 -18.49
N PRO A 29 -2.54 -14.60 -18.56
CA PRO A 29 -2.23 -13.17 -18.56
C PRO A 29 -1.46 -12.79 -17.29
N ALA A 30 -0.56 -11.81 -17.41
CA ALA A 30 0.08 -11.21 -16.24
C ALA A 30 -0.92 -10.26 -15.56
N LEU A 31 -1.05 -10.37 -14.24
CA LEU A 31 -1.89 -9.48 -13.44
C LEU A 31 -1.03 -8.44 -12.72
N LYS A 32 -1.47 -7.19 -12.75
CA LYS A 32 -0.96 -6.13 -11.87
C LYS A 32 -2.15 -5.47 -11.21
N GLY A 33 -2.04 -5.15 -9.94
CA GLY A 33 -3.08 -4.40 -9.27
C GLY A 33 -2.51 -3.33 -8.34
N ALA A 34 -3.32 -2.31 -8.10
CA ALA A 34 -3.06 -1.27 -7.14
C ALA A 34 -4.31 -1.03 -6.32
N VAL A 35 -4.12 -0.71 -5.04
CA VAL A 35 -5.18 -0.29 -4.14
C VAL A 35 -4.74 0.97 -3.40
N ASP A 36 -5.58 1.99 -3.45
CA ASP A 36 -5.32 3.30 -2.87
C ASP A 36 -6.37 3.65 -1.83
N ALA A 37 -5.94 4.25 -0.72
CA ALA A 37 -6.83 4.86 0.27
C ALA A 37 -6.60 6.37 0.32
N VAL A 38 -7.69 7.14 0.32
CA VAL A 38 -7.62 8.58 0.59
C VAL A 38 -8.13 8.84 2.00
N VAL A 39 -7.23 9.28 2.88
CA VAL A 39 -7.51 9.61 4.28
C VAL A 39 -7.38 11.11 4.55
N SER A 40 -7.98 11.60 5.63
CA SER A 40 -7.70 12.95 6.15
C SER A 40 -6.24 13.07 6.60
N ASN A 41 -5.68 14.27 6.55
CA ASN A 41 -4.37 14.56 7.14
C ASN A 41 -4.53 15.49 8.37
N PRO A 42 -4.47 14.96 9.61
CA PRO A 42 -4.62 15.76 10.83
C PRO A 42 -3.36 16.56 11.20
N LEU A 43 -2.25 16.36 10.48
CA LEU A 43 -0.95 16.97 10.76
C LEU A 43 -0.76 18.32 10.06
N VAL A 44 -1.73 18.74 9.24
CA VAL A 44 -1.68 20.02 8.53
C VAL A 44 -1.94 21.17 9.50
N GLY A 45 -1.20 22.27 9.33
CA GLY A 45 -1.42 23.52 10.06
C GLY A 45 -0.37 23.85 11.12
N GLY A 46 0.65 23.01 11.29
CA GLY A 46 1.80 23.29 12.15
C GLY A 46 2.76 22.10 12.21
N TYR A 47 3.94 22.33 12.78
CA TYR A 47 4.94 21.27 12.98
C TYR A 47 4.46 20.27 14.04
N VAL A 48 4.52 18.98 13.70
CA VAL A 48 4.22 17.87 14.60
C VAL A 48 5.49 17.06 14.82
N ALA A 49 6.01 17.06 16.04
CA ALA A 49 7.27 16.39 16.37
C ALA A 49 7.16 14.85 16.44
N ASP A 50 5.99 14.34 16.84
CA ASP A 50 5.76 12.91 17.01
C ASP A 50 4.69 12.42 16.02
N LEU A 51 5.15 11.67 15.02
CA LEU A 51 4.32 11.08 13.98
C LEU A 51 3.87 9.65 14.32
N SER A 52 4.35 9.08 15.42
CA SER A 52 4.09 7.68 15.79
C SER A 52 2.60 7.32 15.89
N PRO A 53 1.69 8.20 16.38
CA PRO A 53 0.27 7.85 16.44
C PRO A 53 -0.37 7.67 15.06
N ALA A 54 -0.02 8.53 14.10
CA ALA A 54 -0.52 8.41 12.72
C ALA A 54 0.10 7.20 12.01
N THR A 55 1.39 6.93 12.23
CA THR A 55 2.06 5.73 11.69
C THR A 55 1.42 4.43 12.18
N ALA A 56 0.97 4.37 13.44
CA ALA A 56 0.29 3.21 13.99
C ALA A 56 -1.04 2.93 13.27
N GLU A 57 -1.89 3.95 13.06
CA GLU A 57 -3.14 3.80 12.31
C GLU A 57 -2.89 3.44 10.83
N LEU A 58 -1.84 3.98 10.21
CA LEU A 58 -1.46 3.61 8.85
C LEU A 58 -1.07 2.14 8.73
N ARG A 59 -0.54 1.52 9.79
CA ARG A 59 -0.18 0.08 9.78
C ARG A 59 -1.40 -0.80 9.61
N GLU A 60 -2.45 -0.54 10.39
CA GLU A 60 -3.72 -1.28 10.27
C GLU A 60 -4.35 -1.08 8.88
N LEU A 61 -4.29 0.14 8.36
CA LEU A 61 -4.74 0.43 7.00
C LEU A 61 -3.92 -0.32 5.94
N GLY A 62 -2.59 -0.33 6.05
CA GLY A 62 -1.70 -1.04 5.13
C GLY A 62 -1.97 -2.55 5.09
N GLU A 63 -2.21 -3.16 6.26
CA GLU A 63 -2.61 -4.57 6.35
C GLU A 63 -3.94 -4.83 5.62
N HIS A 64 -4.94 -3.98 5.85
CA HIS A 64 -6.25 -4.07 5.18
C HIS A 64 -6.17 -3.89 3.66
N LEU A 65 -5.37 -2.93 3.19
CA LEU A 65 -5.17 -2.70 1.76
C LEU A 65 -4.45 -3.88 1.11
N GLY A 66 -3.42 -4.43 1.76
CA GLY A 66 -2.75 -5.64 1.28
C GLY A 66 -3.69 -6.84 1.19
N GLU A 67 -4.64 -6.98 2.12
CA GLU A 67 -5.73 -7.98 2.07
C GLU A 67 -6.60 -7.82 0.85
N LEU A 68 -7.10 -6.60 0.67
CA LEU A 68 -8.02 -6.28 -0.39
C LEU A 68 -7.38 -6.49 -1.76
N LEU A 69 -6.13 -6.07 -1.94
CA LEU A 69 -5.44 -6.26 -3.21
C LEU A 69 -5.17 -7.75 -3.49
N THR A 70 -4.68 -8.49 -2.50
CA THR A 70 -4.39 -9.93 -2.68
C THR A 70 -5.65 -10.70 -3.07
N SER A 71 -6.80 -10.39 -2.46
CA SER A 71 -8.06 -11.08 -2.78
C SER A 71 -8.55 -10.83 -4.21
N HIS A 72 -8.24 -9.66 -4.78
CA HIS A 72 -8.60 -9.34 -6.16
C HIS A 72 -7.60 -9.87 -7.20
N LEU A 73 -6.39 -10.22 -6.77
CA LEU A 73 -5.36 -10.84 -7.61
C LEU A 73 -5.42 -12.39 -7.60
N GLY A 74 -6.51 -12.98 -7.12
CA GLY A 74 -6.71 -14.44 -7.08
C GLY A 74 -6.62 -15.06 -5.68
N GLY A 75 -6.30 -14.27 -4.65
CA GLY A 75 -6.36 -14.69 -3.24
C GLY A 75 -5.19 -15.54 -2.75
N ALA A 76 -4.38 -16.09 -3.66
CA ALA A 76 -3.18 -16.84 -3.36
C ALA A 76 -1.99 -15.89 -3.18
N SER A 77 -1.66 -15.53 -1.93
CA SER A 77 -0.53 -14.63 -1.66
C SER A 77 0.83 -15.19 -2.09
N ASP A 78 0.93 -16.50 -2.25
CA ASP A 78 2.07 -17.24 -2.79
C ASP A 78 2.16 -17.19 -4.33
N GLU A 79 1.23 -16.53 -5.01
CA GLU A 79 1.35 -16.22 -6.45
C GLU A 79 1.79 -14.76 -6.70
N ILE A 80 2.05 -13.97 -5.64
CA ILE A 80 2.53 -12.60 -5.78
C ILE A 80 4.06 -12.61 -6.00
N ASP A 81 4.48 -12.18 -7.19
CA ASP A 81 5.89 -12.15 -7.60
C ASP A 81 6.63 -10.87 -7.17
N GLY A 82 5.89 -9.78 -6.94
CA GLY A 82 6.48 -8.50 -6.58
C GLY A 82 5.43 -7.49 -6.16
N TYR A 83 5.87 -6.44 -5.48
CA TYR A 83 4.99 -5.38 -5.01
C TYR A 83 5.72 -4.05 -4.89
N GLY A 84 4.95 -2.97 -4.75
CA GLY A 84 5.45 -1.64 -4.46
C GLY A 84 4.53 -0.90 -3.50
N LYS A 85 4.99 0.24 -3.00
CA LYS A 85 4.24 1.13 -2.12
C LYS A 85 4.47 2.58 -2.54
N GLY A 86 3.52 3.45 -2.25
CA GLY A 86 3.63 4.87 -2.53
C GLY A 86 2.65 5.66 -1.69
N ALA A 87 2.98 6.93 -1.46
CA ALA A 87 2.12 7.89 -0.80
C ALA A 87 2.13 9.21 -1.58
N ILE A 88 0.95 9.83 -1.68
CA ILE A 88 0.79 11.17 -2.24
C ILE A 88 0.22 12.05 -1.14
N VAL A 89 0.96 13.08 -0.75
CA VAL A 89 0.53 14.04 0.27
C VAL A 89 -0.14 15.23 -0.42
N GLY A 90 -1.27 15.69 0.11
CA GLY A 90 -1.90 16.91 -0.34
C GLY A 90 -0.98 18.12 -0.15
N ALA A 91 -1.09 19.13 -1.01
CA ALA A 91 -0.15 20.27 -1.07
C ALA A 91 -0.01 21.11 0.21
N ALA A 92 -0.92 20.96 1.18
CA ALA A 92 -0.84 21.63 2.48
C ALA A 92 -0.05 20.81 3.54
N GLY A 93 0.39 19.60 3.21
CA GLY A 93 1.20 18.75 4.08
C GLY A 93 2.69 18.82 3.77
N GLU A 94 3.45 18.02 4.52
CA GLU A 94 4.92 17.92 4.44
C GLU A 94 5.34 16.54 3.92
N ILE A 95 6.57 16.40 3.45
CA ILE A 95 7.08 15.13 2.87
C ILE A 95 7.11 14.02 3.93
N GLU A 96 7.37 14.37 5.18
CA GLU A 96 7.38 13.50 6.35
C GLU A 96 6.02 12.82 6.54
N HIS A 97 4.91 13.48 6.16
CA HIS A 97 3.57 12.88 6.25
C HIS A 97 3.43 11.67 5.30
N GLY A 98 4.13 11.69 4.17
CA GLY A 98 4.21 10.58 3.22
C GLY A 98 5.22 9.52 3.67
N ALA A 99 6.34 9.95 4.26
CA ALA A 99 7.38 9.05 4.78
C ALA A 99 6.86 8.09 5.87
N MET A 100 5.80 8.49 6.60
CA MET A 100 5.09 7.58 7.53
C MET A 100 4.60 6.29 6.87
N TRP A 101 4.40 6.26 5.55
CA TRP A 101 3.93 5.09 4.81
C TRP A 101 5.01 4.04 4.54
N ASP A 102 6.28 4.34 4.78
CA ASP A 102 7.38 3.43 4.44
C ASP A 102 7.24 2.07 5.17
N ILE A 103 7.16 2.08 6.49
CA ILE A 103 7.01 0.83 7.27
C ILE A 103 5.59 0.24 7.13
N PRO A 104 4.50 1.02 7.26
CA PRO A 104 3.13 0.50 7.13
C PRO A 104 2.77 -0.08 5.77
N GLY A 105 3.19 0.58 4.67
CA GLY A 105 2.74 0.28 3.32
C GLY A 105 3.29 -1.02 2.74
N GLY A 106 4.41 -1.53 3.29
CA GLY A 106 5.02 -2.80 2.85
C GLY A 106 4.86 -3.96 3.83
N GLY A 107 4.56 -3.68 5.11
CA GLY A 107 4.74 -4.66 6.19
C GLY A 107 4.06 -6.02 5.99
N ARG A 108 2.88 -6.07 5.36
CA ARG A 108 2.15 -7.33 5.13
C ARG A 108 2.71 -8.14 3.96
N VAL A 109 3.15 -7.48 2.89
CA VAL A 109 3.73 -8.18 1.73
C VAL A 109 5.17 -8.59 2.05
N ASP A 110 5.91 -7.76 2.79
CA ASP A 110 7.25 -8.08 3.31
C ASP A 110 7.27 -9.36 4.13
N ALA A 111 6.39 -9.47 5.13
CA ALA A 111 6.31 -10.65 5.98
C ALA A 111 6.12 -11.93 5.16
N ARG A 112 5.37 -11.85 4.05
CA ARG A 112 5.04 -13.00 3.21
C ARG A 112 6.12 -13.34 2.19
N LEU A 113 6.82 -12.35 1.65
CA LEU A 113 7.97 -12.58 0.78
C LEU A 113 9.19 -13.08 1.57
N ALA A 114 9.36 -12.62 2.81
CA ALA A 114 10.38 -13.09 3.73
C ALA A 114 10.23 -14.60 4.02
N ASP A 115 9.00 -15.10 4.20
CA ASP A 115 8.70 -16.52 4.37
C ASP A 115 9.13 -17.38 3.16
N ARG A 116 9.36 -16.77 1.99
CA ARG A 116 9.76 -17.45 0.74
C ARG A 116 11.21 -17.18 0.32
N GLY A 117 11.99 -16.43 1.11
CA GLY A 117 13.37 -16.08 0.79
C GLY A 117 13.55 -15.12 -0.39
N GLY A 118 12.51 -14.34 -0.73
CA GLY A 118 12.56 -13.32 -1.79
C GLY A 118 13.34 -12.07 -1.37
N PRO A 119 13.87 -11.27 -2.33
CA PRO A 119 14.52 -10.01 -2.01
C PRO A 119 13.52 -9.03 -1.38
N GLY A 120 13.95 -8.32 -0.32
CA GLY A 120 13.19 -7.21 0.24
C GLY A 120 13.02 -6.06 -0.76
N VAL A 121 12.07 -5.17 -0.49
CA VAL A 121 11.65 -4.06 -1.37
C VAL A 121 12.81 -3.18 -1.83
N PRO A 122 12.87 -2.77 -3.11
CA PRO A 122 13.68 -1.62 -3.52
C PRO A 122 13.08 -0.32 -2.92
N ALA A 123 13.86 0.35 -2.07
CA ALA A 123 13.55 1.65 -1.50
C ALA A 123 13.36 2.73 -2.56
#